data_AF-A0A2V8U9D1-F1
#
_entry.id   AF-A0A2V8U9D1-F1
#
_cell.length_a   1.000
_cell.length_b   1.000
_cell.length_c   1.000
_cell.angle_alpha   90.00
_cell.angle_beta   90.00
_cell.angle_gamma   90.00
#
_symmetry.space_group_name_H-M   'P 1'
#
loop_
_entity.id
_entity.type
_entity.pdbx_description
1 polymer ?
#
loop_
_entity_poly.entity_id
_entity_poly.type
_entity_poly.pdbx_seq_one_letter_code
_entity_poly.pdbx_strand_id
1 'polypeptide(L)'
;MADRIHYRKLPGHRRGFFRSSSAWLGPDYLLAVNSIRFREEYKRYYFRDIQAIIVAGRPRFHLSTRAALLGFLWLIAFSISYRSPQGPALVGAAGITLVGIWLYISTACSCTFRIYTAASGDLLPSVYRTWVARQFLRAIEPQISAAQVTLEWQSVDFESVHIGPRETMVPSAASQSPPVESGPSFEPRGRSNSFNVLLTALFADALWHWFSLLHAVPWTSTISNVLAVFEITLAIVLLVQYRRKKVSSAQQKLAIATLVGTGLIFYGTMIGVAGLASFRAAAVKGPVDIQPAVRVAEEINIGVTLALGLVGLAILFLDRKTSQEPPSIIP
;
A
#
# COMPACT_ATOMS: atom_id res chain seq x y z
N MET A 1 -22.96 39.92 -5.39
CA MET A 1 -22.34 39.01 -6.38
C MET A 1 -21.42 38.07 -5.62
N ALA A 2 -21.72 36.77 -5.60
CA ALA A 2 -20.90 35.79 -4.87
C ALA A 2 -19.60 35.56 -5.64
N ASP A 3 -18.49 36.03 -5.09
CA ASP A 3 -17.16 35.88 -5.69
C ASP A 3 -16.84 34.38 -5.82
N ARG A 4 -16.59 33.92 -7.04
CA ARG A 4 -16.39 32.49 -7.32
C ARG A 4 -14.96 32.12 -6.93
N ILE A 5 -14.81 31.55 -5.75
CA ILE A 5 -13.52 31.02 -5.29
C ILE A 5 -12.99 30.00 -6.30
N HIS A 6 -11.87 30.32 -6.96
CA HIS A 6 -11.28 29.49 -8.00
C HIS A 6 -10.39 28.40 -7.39
N TYR A 7 -10.90 27.18 -7.28
CA TYR A 7 -10.13 26.05 -6.77
C TYR A 7 -9.25 25.42 -7.84
N ARG A 8 -7.94 25.30 -7.58
CA ARG A 8 -7.00 24.60 -8.46
C ARG A 8 -6.63 23.24 -7.89
N LYS A 9 -6.83 22.16 -8.65
CA LYS A 9 -6.46 20.81 -8.22
C LYS A 9 -4.94 20.65 -8.16
N LEU A 10 -4.42 20.10 -7.06
CA LEU A 10 -3.00 19.85 -6.88
C LEU A 10 -2.58 18.45 -7.37
N PRO A 11 -1.30 18.28 -7.76
CA PRO A 11 -0.78 16.98 -8.16
C PRO A 11 -0.82 16.01 -6.97
N GLY A 12 -1.32 14.80 -7.24
CA GLY A 12 -1.56 13.80 -6.21
C GLY A 12 -3.04 13.47 -6.09
N HIS A 13 -3.41 12.35 -6.71
CA HIS A 13 -4.74 11.79 -6.54
C HIS A 13 -4.60 10.33 -6.16
N ARG A 14 -5.16 9.99 -5.00
CA ARG A 14 -5.27 8.60 -4.58
C ARG A 14 -6.68 8.12 -4.91
N ARG A 15 -6.76 7.08 -5.72
CA ARG A 15 -8.01 6.40 -6.06
C ARG A 15 -7.85 4.92 -5.73
N GLY A 16 -8.59 4.47 -4.73
CA GLY A 16 -8.81 3.06 -4.42
C GLY A 16 -10.26 2.69 -4.70
N PHE A 17 -10.61 1.42 -4.48
CA PHE A 17 -11.95 0.91 -4.78
C PHE A 17 -13.06 1.62 -3.98
N PHE A 18 -12.78 2.00 -2.72
CA PHE A 18 -13.74 2.66 -1.82
C PHE A 18 -13.20 3.91 -1.13
N ARG A 19 -11.97 4.31 -1.44
CA ARG A 19 -11.32 5.47 -0.82
C ARG A 19 -10.70 6.33 -1.89
N SER A 20 -10.97 7.63 -1.84
CA SER A 20 -10.28 8.61 -2.64
C SER A 20 -9.74 9.73 -1.78
N SER A 21 -8.60 10.29 -2.17
CA SER A 21 -8.04 11.49 -1.55
C SER A 21 -7.47 12.40 -2.62
N SER A 22 -7.84 13.67 -2.55
CA SER A 22 -7.32 14.74 -3.41
C SER A 22 -7.07 15.99 -2.59
N ALA A 23 -6.02 16.72 -2.97
CA ALA A 23 -5.76 18.04 -2.44
C ALA A 23 -6.11 19.10 -3.50
N TRP A 24 -6.69 20.20 -3.04
CA TRP A 24 -7.09 21.34 -3.84
C TRP A 24 -6.56 22.61 -3.21
N LEU A 25 -6.14 23.54 -4.03
CA LEU A 25 -5.60 24.83 -3.64
C LEU A 25 -6.72 25.86 -3.71
N GLY A 26 -7.04 26.46 -2.57
CA GLY A 26 -7.84 27.67 -2.47
C GLY A 26 -6.93 28.92 -2.39
N PRO A 27 -7.51 30.11 -2.24
CA PRO A 27 -6.75 31.37 -2.22
C PRO A 27 -5.77 31.43 -1.03
N ASP A 28 -6.23 31.13 0.18
CA ASP A 28 -5.41 31.25 1.41
C ASP A 28 -5.29 29.91 2.18
N TYR A 29 -5.82 28.84 1.61
CA TYR A 29 -5.89 27.54 2.27
C TYR A 29 -5.78 26.37 1.30
N LEU A 30 -5.23 25.28 1.82
CA LEU A 30 -5.24 23.97 1.20
C LEU A 30 -6.49 23.21 1.64
N LEU A 31 -7.28 22.72 0.69
CA LEU A 31 -8.43 21.85 0.93
C LEU A 31 -8.05 20.40 0.66
N ALA A 32 -8.01 19.58 1.71
CA ALA A 32 -7.93 18.13 1.60
C ALA A 32 -9.35 17.56 1.55
N VAL A 33 -9.64 16.82 0.49
CA VAL A 33 -10.90 16.10 0.29
C VAL A 33 -10.61 14.62 0.40
N ASN A 34 -11.14 13.98 1.43
CA ASN A 34 -11.04 12.55 1.66
C ASN A 34 -12.43 11.92 1.51
N SER A 35 -12.60 11.08 0.49
CA SER A 35 -13.84 10.35 0.26
C SER A 35 -13.67 8.90 0.71
N ILE A 36 -14.56 8.43 1.57
CA ILE A 36 -14.69 7.04 2.01
C ILE A 36 -16.12 6.60 1.72
N ARG A 37 -16.30 5.91 0.58
CA ARG A 37 -17.56 5.32 0.08
C ARG A 37 -18.75 6.29 -0.02
N PHE A 38 -19.34 6.67 1.11
CA PHE A 38 -20.50 7.57 1.21
C PHE A 38 -20.25 8.78 2.12
N ARG A 39 -19.03 8.89 2.68
CA ARG A 39 -18.63 10.01 3.53
C ARG A 39 -17.53 10.78 2.83
N GLU A 40 -17.72 12.08 2.70
CA GLU A 40 -16.68 12.99 2.23
C GLU A 40 -16.29 13.92 3.38
N GLU A 41 -15.02 13.88 3.73
CA GLU A 41 -14.42 14.71 4.75
C GLU A 41 -13.64 15.82 4.07
N TYR A 42 -14.06 17.06 4.33
CA TYR A 42 -13.44 18.28 3.83
C TYR A 42 -12.66 18.92 4.97
N LYS A 43 -11.33 18.95 4.86
CA LYS A 43 -10.46 19.59 5.85
C LYS A 43 -9.68 20.73 5.19
N ARG A 44 -9.79 21.93 5.76
CA ARG A 44 -9.10 23.14 5.31
C ARG A 44 -7.87 23.37 6.18
N TYR A 45 -6.75 23.65 5.56
CA TYR A 45 -5.50 24.03 6.22
C TYR A 45 -5.11 25.42 5.72
N TYR A 46 -5.20 26.43 6.56
CA TYR A 46 -4.80 27.79 6.20
C TYR A 46 -3.28 27.87 6.11
N PHE A 47 -2.74 28.57 5.12
CA PHE A 47 -1.28 28.62 4.90
C PHE A 47 -0.52 29.21 6.09
N ARG A 48 -1.14 30.18 6.79
CA ARG A 48 -0.62 30.76 8.03
C ARG A 48 -0.48 29.76 9.20
N ASP A 49 -1.31 28.72 9.22
CA ASP A 49 -1.36 27.79 10.36
C ASP A 49 -0.47 26.55 10.13
N ILE A 50 0.13 26.43 8.94
CA ILE A 50 1.03 25.33 8.60
C ILE A 50 2.40 25.61 9.21
N GLN A 51 2.80 24.80 10.19
CA GLN A 51 4.08 24.95 10.87
C GLN A 51 5.19 24.14 10.20
N ALA A 52 4.87 22.91 9.79
CA ALA A 52 5.84 22.03 9.16
C ALA A 52 5.18 21.03 8.21
N ILE A 53 5.92 20.67 7.15
CA ILE A 53 5.55 19.61 6.23
C ILE A 53 6.66 18.56 6.26
N ILE A 54 6.32 17.34 6.66
CA ILE A 54 7.29 16.24 6.77
C ILE A 54 7.01 15.20 5.68
N VAL A 55 8.05 14.91 4.89
CA VAL A 55 8.03 13.84 3.87
C VAL A 55 8.97 12.73 4.31
N ALA A 56 8.41 11.60 4.75
CA ALA A 56 9.20 10.43 5.16
C ALA A 56 9.11 9.33 4.09
N GLY A 57 10.25 8.82 3.63
CA GLY A 57 10.32 7.62 2.81
C GLY A 57 9.80 6.42 3.60
N ARG A 58 8.75 5.75 3.10
CA ARG A 58 8.26 4.51 3.71
C ARG A 58 7.74 3.56 2.64
N PRO A 59 8.19 2.29 2.64
CA PRO A 59 7.68 1.30 1.70
C PRO A 59 6.18 1.09 1.94
N ARG A 60 5.37 1.33 0.91
CA ARG A 60 3.92 1.19 0.97
C ARG A 60 3.45 0.39 -0.23
N PHE A 61 3.03 -0.84 0.02
CA PHE A 61 2.37 -1.67 -0.98
C PHE A 61 0.95 -1.14 -1.20
N HIS A 62 0.68 -0.64 -2.41
CA HIS A 62 -0.64 -0.19 -2.81
C HIS A 62 -1.05 -0.90 -4.09
N LEU A 63 -2.04 -1.79 -3.98
CA LEU A 63 -2.68 -2.37 -5.14
C LEU A 63 -3.66 -1.33 -5.70
N SER A 64 -3.22 -0.62 -6.74
CA SER A 64 -4.09 0.31 -7.48
C SER A 64 -5.19 -0.47 -8.19
N THR A 65 -6.40 0.08 -8.34
CA THR A 65 -7.47 -0.54 -9.14
C THR A 65 -7.02 -0.79 -10.58
N ARG A 66 -6.18 0.10 -11.12
CA ARG A 66 -5.55 -0.08 -12.43
C ARG A 66 -4.60 -1.27 -12.46
N ALA A 67 -3.80 -1.46 -11.40
CA ALA A 67 -2.89 -2.59 -11.31
C ALA A 67 -3.64 -3.91 -11.17
N ALA A 68 -4.76 -3.93 -10.44
CA ALA A 68 -5.64 -5.09 -10.36
C ALA A 68 -6.28 -5.42 -11.73
N LEU A 69 -6.75 -4.41 -12.46
CA LEU A 69 -7.30 -4.59 -13.82
C LEU A 69 -6.22 -5.11 -14.79
N LEU A 70 -5.01 -4.54 -14.74
CA LEU A 70 -3.87 -5.02 -15.53
C LEU A 70 -3.50 -6.47 -15.19
N GLY A 71 -3.49 -6.83 -13.91
CA GLY A 71 -3.28 -8.22 -13.48
C GLY A 71 -4.38 -9.15 -14.02
N PHE A 72 -5.63 -8.73 -13.98
CA PHE A 72 -6.76 -9.49 -14.53
C PHE A 72 -6.67 -9.66 -16.06
N LEU A 73 -6.37 -8.58 -16.79
CA LEU A 73 -6.13 -8.63 -18.24
C LEU A 73 -4.93 -9.52 -18.58
N TRP A 74 -3.89 -9.50 -17.74
CA TRP A 74 -2.73 -10.37 -17.92
C TRP A 74 -3.09 -11.85 -17.72
N LEU A 75 -3.93 -12.20 -16.74
CA LEU A 75 -4.43 -13.57 -16.57
C LEU A 75 -5.23 -14.06 -17.78
N ILE A 76 -6.05 -13.18 -18.38
CA ILE A 76 -6.77 -13.47 -19.63
C ILE A 76 -5.77 -13.71 -20.78
N ALA A 77 -4.78 -12.83 -20.93
CA ALA A 77 -3.75 -12.95 -21.97
C ALA A 77 -2.91 -14.23 -21.80
N PHE A 78 -2.54 -14.57 -20.56
CA PHE A 78 -1.84 -15.81 -20.21
C PHE A 78 -2.69 -17.04 -20.58
N SER A 79 -3.99 -17.03 -20.28
CA SER A 79 -4.92 -18.11 -20.63
C SER A 79 -5.04 -18.31 -22.15
N ILE A 80 -5.05 -17.22 -22.93
CA ILE A 80 -5.11 -17.28 -24.41
C ILE A 80 -3.79 -17.79 -25.00
N SER A 81 -2.66 -17.51 -24.35
CA SER A 81 -1.31 -17.83 -24.84
C SER A 81 -1.03 -19.34 -24.97
N TYR A 82 -1.77 -20.19 -24.25
CA TYR A 82 -1.68 -21.66 -24.36
C TYR A 82 -2.10 -22.23 -25.71
N ARG A 83 -2.67 -21.42 -26.60
CA ARG A 83 -2.88 -21.82 -27.99
C ARG A 83 -1.57 -21.98 -28.78
N SER A 84 -0.46 -21.48 -28.25
CA SER A 84 0.86 -21.58 -28.86
C SER A 84 1.87 -22.21 -27.87
N PRO A 85 2.75 -23.13 -28.33
CA PRO A 85 3.72 -23.79 -27.47
C PRO A 85 4.77 -22.83 -26.85
N GLN A 86 5.01 -21.66 -27.46
CA GLN A 86 5.95 -20.65 -26.94
C GLN A 86 5.26 -19.52 -26.15
N GLY A 87 3.93 -19.45 -26.18
CA GLY A 87 3.14 -18.37 -25.61
C GLY A 87 3.28 -18.23 -24.08
N PRO A 88 3.13 -19.30 -23.29
CA PRO A 88 3.17 -19.22 -21.83
C PRO A 88 4.51 -18.74 -21.29
N ALA A 89 5.62 -19.16 -21.90
CA ALA A 89 6.97 -18.77 -21.48
C ALA A 89 7.23 -17.26 -21.68
N LEU A 90 6.85 -16.71 -22.83
CA LEU A 90 7.02 -15.28 -23.14
C LEU A 90 6.12 -14.40 -22.27
N VAL A 91 4.84 -14.76 -22.13
CA VAL A 91 3.89 -14.00 -21.32
C VAL A 91 4.27 -14.09 -19.84
N GLY A 92 4.70 -15.27 -19.37
CA GLY A 92 5.23 -15.50 -18.02
C GLY A 92 6.45 -14.63 -17.69
N ALA A 93 7.45 -14.59 -18.58
CA ALA A 93 8.63 -13.74 -18.41
C ALA A 93 8.27 -12.24 -18.36
N ALA A 94 7.32 -11.81 -19.20
CA ALA A 94 6.78 -10.45 -19.17
C ALA A 94 6.02 -10.15 -17.86
N GLY A 95 5.29 -11.13 -17.31
CA GLY A 95 4.61 -11.00 -16.02
C GLY A 95 5.58 -10.81 -14.86
N ILE A 96 6.62 -11.65 -14.78
CA ILE A 96 7.65 -11.58 -13.73
C ILE A 96 8.37 -10.24 -13.76
N THR A 97 8.77 -9.77 -14.95
CA THR A 97 9.43 -8.46 -15.10
C THR A 97 8.50 -7.32 -14.69
N LEU A 98 7.22 -7.37 -15.06
CA LEU A 98 6.24 -6.35 -14.71
C LEU A 98 5.96 -6.31 -13.19
N VAL A 99 5.88 -7.48 -12.55
CA VAL A 99 5.77 -7.61 -11.09
C VAL A 99 7.02 -7.10 -10.40
N GLY A 100 8.22 -7.43 -10.90
CA GLY A 100 9.50 -6.92 -10.40
C GLY A 100 9.60 -5.39 -10.48
N ILE A 101 9.22 -4.81 -11.62
CA ILE A 101 9.14 -3.35 -11.82
C ILE A 101 8.13 -2.73 -10.83
N TRP A 102 6.96 -3.33 -10.68
CA TRP A 102 5.94 -2.85 -9.73
C TRP A 102 6.44 -2.89 -8.28
N LEU A 103 7.12 -3.96 -7.89
CA LEU A 103 7.77 -4.11 -6.58
C LEU A 103 8.82 -3.01 -6.39
N TYR A 104 9.74 -2.84 -7.34
CA TYR A 104 10.77 -1.81 -7.29
C TYR A 104 10.18 -0.40 -7.12
N ILE A 105 9.17 -0.04 -7.91
CA ILE A 105 8.52 1.27 -7.83
C ILE A 105 7.79 1.43 -6.48
N SER A 106 7.16 0.37 -5.97
CA SER A 106 6.40 0.41 -4.72
C SER A 106 7.30 0.52 -3.49
N THR A 107 8.53 0.01 -3.56
CA THR A 107 9.49 0.04 -2.44
C THR A 107 10.36 1.30 -2.49
N ALA A 108 10.94 1.63 -3.64
CA ALA A 108 11.92 2.70 -3.78
C ALA A 108 11.29 4.10 -3.87
N CYS A 109 10.04 4.23 -4.35
CA CYS A 109 9.46 5.55 -4.62
C CYS A 109 8.26 5.94 -3.74
N SER A 110 7.99 5.19 -2.67
CA SER A 110 6.86 5.43 -1.77
C SER A 110 7.21 6.39 -0.62
N CYS A 111 6.32 7.35 -0.36
CA CYS A 111 6.44 8.33 0.72
C CYS A 111 5.19 8.41 1.60
N THR A 112 5.39 8.94 2.80
CA THR A 112 4.36 9.41 3.71
C THR A 112 4.47 10.92 3.85
N PHE A 113 3.39 11.62 3.52
CA PHE A 113 3.29 13.07 3.65
C PHE A 113 2.46 13.42 4.89
N ARG A 114 3.02 14.22 5.80
CA ARG A 114 2.35 14.73 7.00
C ARG A 114 2.41 16.25 7.03
N ILE A 115 1.28 16.87 7.31
CA ILE A 115 1.17 18.32 7.55
C ILE A 115 0.98 18.51 9.05
N TYR A 116 1.78 19.39 9.63
CA TYR A 116 1.63 19.82 11.02
C TYR A 116 1.05 21.22 11.05
N THR A 117 -0.06 21.34 11.77
CA THR A 117 -0.65 22.63 12.16
C THR A 117 -0.55 22.77 13.67
N ALA A 118 -0.75 23.99 14.17
CA ALA A 118 -0.76 24.27 15.60
C ALA A 118 -1.72 23.35 16.41
N ALA A 119 -2.81 22.89 15.78
CA ALA A 119 -3.81 22.05 16.44
C ALA A 119 -3.60 20.55 16.22
N SER A 120 -3.07 20.11 15.06
CA SER A 120 -2.88 18.69 14.77
C SER A 120 -1.87 18.39 13.67
N GLY A 121 -1.22 17.23 13.80
CA GLY A 121 -0.45 16.60 12.74
C GLY A 121 -1.30 15.62 11.93
N ASP A 122 -1.64 15.96 10.69
CA ASP A 122 -2.49 15.17 9.81
C ASP A 122 -1.71 14.50 8.69
N LEU A 123 -2.14 13.28 8.34
CA LEU A 123 -1.64 12.56 7.17
C LEU A 123 -2.41 13.01 5.93
N LEU A 124 -1.69 13.36 4.86
CA LEU A 124 -2.29 13.61 3.55
C LEU A 124 -2.09 12.37 2.65
N PRO A 125 -3.10 11.49 2.51
CA PRO A 125 -2.95 10.25 1.77
C PRO A 125 -2.95 10.44 0.24
N SER A 126 -3.26 11.64 -0.26
CA SER A 126 -3.23 12.00 -1.69
C SER A 126 -1.80 12.00 -2.27
N VAL A 127 -0.81 12.35 -1.45
CA VAL A 127 0.60 12.46 -1.84
C VAL A 127 1.37 11.26 -1.26
N TYR A 128 1.59 10.24 -2.09
CA TYR A 128 2.15 8.96 -1.64
C TYR A 128 3.43 8.55 -2.38
N ARG A 129 3.87 9.31 -3.38
CA ARG A 129 5.08 9.04 -4.18
C ARG A 129 6.06 10.19 -4.06
N THR A 130 7.35 9.88 -3.99
CA THR A 130 8.43 10.87 -3.80
C THR A 130 8.38 12.01 -4.82
N TRP A 131 8.17 11.70 -6.10
CA TRP A 131 8.13 12.72 -7.16
C TRP A 131 6.88 13.58 -7.10
N VAL A 132 5.73 12.99 -6.74
CA VAL A 132 4.48 13.74 -6.56
C VAL A 132 4.60 14.67 -5.35
N ALA A 133 5.25 14.22 -4.28
CA ALA A 133 5.54 15.05 -3.12
C ALA A 133 6.42 16.24 -3.49
N ARG A 134 7.49 16.02 -4.28
CA ARG A 134 8.33 17.10 -4.80
C ARG A 134 7.54 18.11 -5.66
N GLN A 135 6.68 17.61 -6.55
CA GLN A 135 5.84 18.47 -7.38
C GLN A 135 4.79 19.25 -6.56
N PHE A 136 4.25 18.63 -5.52
CA PHE A 136 3.31 19.24 -4.59
C PHE A 136 3.98 20.34 -3.76
N LEU A 137 5.18 20.09 -3.23
CA LEU A 137 5.95 21.09 -2.48
C LEU A 137 6.28 22.31 -3.36
N ARG A 138 6.75 22.11 -4.59
CA ARG A 138 7.00 23.20 -5.55
C ARG A 138 5.77 24.09 -5.81
N ALA A 139 4.56 23.55 -5.67
CA ALA A 139 3.33 24.31 -5.91
C ALA A 139 2.86 25.11 -4.68
N ILE A 140 3.20 24.66 -3.47
CA ILE A 140 2.67 25.21 -2.21
C ILE A 140 3.68 26.05 -1.45
N GLU A 141 4.96 25.68 -1.50
CA GLU A 141 6.06 26.42 -0.87
C GLU A 141 6.01 27.94 -1.11
N PRO A 142 5.86 28.46 -2.35
CA PRO A 142 5.80 29.90 -2.56
C PRO A 142 4.56 30.56 -1.93
N GLN A 143 3.44 29.84 -1.79
CA GLN A 143 2.21 30.38 -1.21
C GLN A 143 2.27 30.42 0.32
N ILE A 144 2.90 29.41 0.93
CA ILE A 144 3.16 29.40 2.37
C ILE A 144 4.11 30.54 2.71
N SER A 145 5.22 30.67 1.97
CA SER A 145 6.18 31.77 2.20
C SER A 145 5.53 33.14 2.05
N ALA A 146 4.69 33.37 1.03
CA ALA A 146 3.98 34.63 0.86
C ALA A 146 3.05 34.96 2.04
N ALA A 147 2.29 33.97 2.52
CA ALA A 147 1.35 34.14 3.63
C ALA A 147 2.06 34.34 4.98
N GLN A 148 3.21 33.68 5.19
CA GLN A 148 3.99 33.78 6.43
C GLN A 148 4.83 35.06 6.50
N VAL A 149 5.43 35.48 5.38
CA VAL A 149 6.18 36.75 5.31
C VAL A 149 5.28 37.95 5.60
N THR A 150 4.02 37.91 5.16
CA THR A 150 3.05 38.98 5.45
C THR A 150 2.78 39.13 6.96
N LEU A 151 2.85 38.04 7.74
CA LEU A 151 2.67 38.08 9.20
C LEU A 151 3.88 38.67 9.92
N GLU A 152 5.10 38.38 9.47
CA GLU A 152 6.32 38.94 10.06
C GLU A 152 6.28 40.47 9.97
N TRP A 153 6.01 41.03 8.79
CA TRP A 153 5.89 42.48 8.61
C TRP A 153 4.69 43.10 9.36
N GLN A 154 3.57 42.38 9.50
CA GLN A 154 2.42 42.87 10.25
C GLN A 154 2.61 42.83 11.78
N SER A 155 3.49 41.95 12.27
CA SER A 155 3.83 41.82 13.70
C SER A 155 4.91 42.79 14.19
N VAL A 156 5.67 43.41 13.27
CA VAL A 156 6.78 44.32 13.61
C VAL A 156 6.31 45.77 13.86
N ASP A 157 5.06 46.13 13.53
CA ASP A 157 4.57 47.52 13.60
C ASP A 157 3.69 47.86 14.83
N PHE A 158 3.54 46.99 15.84
CA PHE A 158 2.66 47.29 17.00
C PHE A 158 3.15 46.86 18.39
N GLU A 159 4.46 46.87 18.65
CA GLU A 159 4.93 46.79 20.05
C GLU A 159 6.09 47.75 20.35
N SER A 160 5.80 49.05 20.34
CA SER A 160 6.54 50.03 21.15
C SER A 160 6.02 50.02 22.59
N VAL A 161 6.03 48.84 23.23
CA VAL A 161 5.86 48.75 24.68
C VAL A 161 7.22 49.03 25.32
N HIS A 162 7.28 50.15 26.03
CA HIS A 162 8.38 50.51 26.92
C HIS A 162 8.68 49.37 27.90
N ILE A 163 9.80 48.67 27.69
CA ILE A 163 10.42 47.84 28.73
C ILE A 163 11.47 48.72 29.40
N GLY A 164 11.12 49.26 30.58
CA GLY A 164 12.09 49.86 31.49
C GLY A 164 13.12 48.83 31.97
N PRO A 165 14.30 49.27 32.43
CA PRO A 165 15.39 48.36 32.74
C PRO A 165 15.04 47.57 34.00
N ARG A 166 14.88 46.24 33.86
CA ARG A 166 14.81 45.33 35.01
C ARG A 166 16.12 44.57 35.13
N GLU A 167 16.73 44.84 36.26
CA GLU A 167 18.00 44.35 36.76
C GLU A 167 18.12 42.82 36.66
N THR A 168 19.34 42.40 36.38
CA THR A 168 19.85 41.04 36.49
C THR A 168 19.51 40.43 37.84
N MET A 169 18.69 39.38 37.85
CA MET A 169 18.66 38.44 38.96
C MET A 169 18.54 37.01 38.42
N VAL A 170 19.67 36.30 38.48
CA VAL A 170 19.74 34.85 38.36
C VAL A 170 19.22 34.24 39.66
N PRO A 171 18.33 33.24 39.59
CA PRO A 171 18.38 32.15 40.55
C PRO A 171 18.60 30.82 39.83
N SER A 172 19.75 30.23 40.13
CA SER A 172 20.04 28.82 39.95
C SER A 172 19.12 28.00 40.86
N ALA A 173 18.21 27.21 40.28
CA ALA A 173 17.50 26.16 40.99
C ALA A 173 17.05 25.07 40.02
N ALA A 174 17.75 23.93 40.12
CA ALA A 174 17.31 22.57 39.84
C ALA A 174 16.46 22.30 38.59
N SER A 175 17.10 21.65 37.61
CA SER A 175 16.49 20.84 36.57
C SER A 175 15.44 19.87 37.13
N GLN A 176 14.17 20.27 37.10
CA GLN A 176 13.04 19.35 37.15
C GLN A 176 12.41 19.35 35.75
N SER A 177 12.79 18.34 34.97
CA SER A 177 12.11 18.03 33.72
C SER A 177 10.63 17.77 34.01
N PRO A 178 9.68 18.32 33.24
CA PRO A 178 8.27 17.96 33.38
C PRO A 178 8.12 16.44 33.17
N PRO A 179 7.17 15.78 33.84
CA PRO A 179 6.93 14.36 33.64
C PRO A 179 6.60 14.16 32.16
N VAL A 180 7.46 13.41 31.47
CA VAL A 180 7.23 12.96 30.11
C VAL A 180 5.98 12.10 30.17
N GLU A 181 4.84 12.71 29.86
CA GLU A 181 3.61 11.98 29.57
C GLU A 181 3.96 11.04 28.43
N SER A 182 3.93 9.75 28.75
CA SER A 182 4.29 8.67 27.85
C SER A 182 3.28 8.63 26.71
N GLY A 183 3.53 9.46 25.69
CA GLY A 183 2.96 9.26 24.37
C GLY A 183 3.15 7.80 23.97
N PRO A 184 2.20 7.19 23.24
CA PRO A 184 2.14 5.76 23.03
C PRO A 184 3.51 5.27 22.60
N SER A 185 4.14 4.49 23.49
CA SER A 185 5.42 3.84 23.25
C SER A 185 5.33 3.19 21.88
N PHE A 186 6.13 3.70 20.94
CA PHE A 186 6.26 3.11 19.63
C PHE A 186 7.13 1.86 19.82
N GLU A 187 6.56 0.83 20.46
CA GLU A 187 7.22 -0.46 20.52
C GLU A 187 7.53 -0.88 19.07
N PRO A 188 8.79 -1.24 18.78
CA PRO A 188 9.14 -1.76 17.47
C PRO A 188 8.21 -2.95 17.21
N ARG A 189 7.34 -2.81 16.20
CA ARG A 189 6.31 -3.81 15.88
C ARG A 189 6.98 -5.16 15.72
N GLY A 190 6.84 -6.01 16.73
CA GLY A 190 7.52 -7.28 16.82
C GLY A 190 7.22 -8.16 15.61
N ARG A 191 8.27 -8.82 15.12
CA ARG A 191 8.24 -9.83 14.07
C ARG A 191 7.18 -10.89 14.41
N SER A 192 6.02 -10.86 13.74
CA SER A 192 4.98 -11.86 13.96
C SER A 192 5.40 -13.19 13.36
N ASN A 193 5.57 -14.22 14.20
CA ASN A 193 5.90 -15.58 13.75
C ASN A 193 4.87 -16.12 12.74
N SER A 194 3.60 -15.71 12.85
CA SER A 194 2.54 -16.08 11.91
C SER A 194 2.78 -15.59 10.49
N PHE A 195 3.48 -14.46 10.31
CA PHE A 195 3.86 -13.97 8.99
C PHE A 195 4.93 -14.86 8.33
N ASN A 196 5.93 -15.30 9.11
CA ASN A 196 6.96 -16.20 8.60
C ASN A 196 6.35 -17.56 8.21
N VAL A 197 5.40 -18.07 9.01
CA VAL A 197 4.70 -19.33 8.73
C VAL A 197 3.86 -19.23 7.45
N LEU A 198 3.16 -18.10 7.22
CA LEU A 198 2.47 -17.86 5.95
C LEU A 198 3.45 -17.82 4.77
N LEU A 199 4.59 -17.15 4.94
CA LEU A 199 5.60 -17.07 3.89
C LEU A 199 6.14 -18.46 3.52
N THR A 200 6.45 -19.29 4.52
CA THR A 200 6.92 -20.67 4.28
C THR A 200 5.82 -21.52 3.64
N ALA A 201 4.56 -21.31 4.02
CA ALA A 201 3.43 -22.02 3.41
C ALA A 201 3.29 -21.69 1.92
N LEU A 202 3.37 -20.39 1.54
CA LEU A 202 3.29 -19.96 0.14
C LEU A 202 4.39 -20.57 -0.75
N PHE A 203 5.62 -20.67 -0.24
CA PHE A 203 6.70 -21.32 -0.96
C PHE A 203 6.52 -22.85 -1.02
N ALA A 204 6.03 -23.47 0.05
CA ALA A 204 5.72 -24.89 0.06
C ALA A 204 4.60 -25.22 -0.93
N ASP A 205 3.60 -24.36 -1.08
CA ASP A 205 2.49 -24.50 -2.04
C ASP A 205 2.97 -24.37 -3.49
N ALA A 206 3.79 -23.36 -3.77
CA ALA A 206 4.45 -23.23 -5.07
C ALA A 206 5.29 -24.46 -5.44
N LEU A 207 6.07 -24.97 -4.49
CA LEU A 207 6.89 -26.18 -4.68
C LEU A 207 6.03 -27.43 -4.89
N TRP A 208 4.93 -27.56 -4.15
CA TRP A 208 4.01 -28.68 -4.30
C TRP A 208 3.37 -28.70 -5.69
N HIS A 209 2.87 -27.55 -6.16
CA HIS A 209 2.29 -27.44 -7.49
C HIS A 209 3.32 -27.63 -8.61
N TRP A 210 4.56 -27.19 -8.42
CA TRP A 210 5.64 -27.51 -9.34
C TRP A 210 5.93 -29.01 -9.39
N PHE A 211 5.95 -29.67 -8.22
CA PHE A 211 6.16 -31.11 -8.14
C PHE A 211 5.01 -31.91 -8.77
N SER A 212 3.75 -31.47 -8.60
CA SER A 212 2.58 -32.12 -9.21
C SER A 212 2.55 -32.02 -10.73
N LEU A 213 3.10 -30.95 -11.30
CA LEU A 213 3.25 -30.82 -12.76
C LEU A 213 4.27 -31.82 -13.33
N LEU A 214 5.34 -32.11 -12.58
CA LEU A 214 6.38 -33.05 -12.99
C LEU A 214 5.99 -34.51 -12.76
N HIS A 215 5.25 -34.79 -11.67
CA HIS A 215 4.85 -36.13 -11.28
C HIS A 215 3.33 -36.19 -11.14
N ALA A 216 2.69 -37.00 -11.98
CA ALA A 216 1.25 -37.26 -11.89
C ALA A 216 0.95 -38.13 -10.65
N VAL A 217 0.74 -37.48 -9.51
CA VAL A 217 0.39 -38.14 -8.24
C VAL A 217 -1.14 -38.22 -8.11
N PRO A 218 -1.73 -39.34 -7.67
CA PRO A 218 -3.19 -39.47 -7.56
C PRO A 218 -3.83 -38.59 -6.47
N TRP A 219 -3.05 -38.06 -5.53
CA TRP A 219 -3.55 -37.28 -4.38
C TRP A 219 -3.26 -35.77 -4.48
N THR A 220 -2.90 -35.28 -5.67
CA THR A 220 -2.58 -33.86 -5.91
C THR A 220 -3.65 -32.92 -5.41
N SER A 221 -4.91 -33.17 -5.79
CA SER A 221 -6.05 -32.33 -5.42
C SER A 221 -6.30 -32.29 -3.91
N THR A 222 -6.10 -33.40 -3.21
CA THR A 222 -6.33 -33.48 -1.76
C THR A 222 -5.28 -32.67 -1.01
N ILE A 223 -4.01 -32.82 -1.38
CA ILE A 223 -2.90 -32.11 -0.73
C ILE A 223 -2.98 -30.61 -1.02
N SER A 224 -3.27 -30.21 -2.26
CA SER A 224 -3.47 -28.79 -2.61
C SER A 224 -4.65 -28.17 -1.86
N ASN A 225 -5.76 -28.89 -1.67
CA ASN A 225 -6.90 -28.38 -0.90
C ASN A 225 -6.55 -28.19 0.58
N VAL A 226 -5.82 -29.13 1.19
CA VAL A 226 -5.35 -29.00 2.59
C VAL A 226 -4.43 -27.80 2.75
N LEU A 227 -3.52 -27.61 1.80
CA LEU A 227 -2.56 -26.49 1.82
C LEU A 227 -3.27 -25.14 1.63
N ALA A 228 -4.24 -25.07 0.72
CA ALA A 228 -5.07 -23.88 0.54
C ALA A 228 -5.88 -23.52 1.81
N VAL A 229 -6.49 -24.51 2.48
CA VAL A 229 -7.20 -24.29 3.76
C VAL A 229 -6.24 -23.78 4.84
N PHE A 230 -5.03 -24.32 4.88
CA PHE A 230 -3.99 -23.90 5.82
C PHE A 230 -3.57 -22.44 5.56
N GLU A 231 -3.34 -22.05 4.31
CA GLU A 231 -3.02 -20.67 3.93
C GLU A 231 -4.15 -19.69 4.25
N ILE A 232 -5.40 -20.05 3.94
CA ILE A 232 -6.59 -19.25 4.27
C ILE A 232 -6.66 -19.03 5.79
N THR A 233 -6.44 -20.07 6.58
CA THR A 233 -6.44 -19.99 8.04
C THR A 233 -5.35 -19.03 8.55
N LEU A 234 -4.13 -19.14 8.03
CA LEU A 234 -3.03 -18.24 8.38
C LEU A 234 -3.31 -16.79 7.98
N ALA A 235 -3.89 -16.56 6.80
CA ALA A 235 -4.28 -15.24 6.34
C ALA A 235 -5.37 -14.61 7.24
N ILE A 236 -6.35 -15.41 7.68
CA ILE A 236 -7.37 -14.98 8.65
C ILE A 236 -6.73 -14.63 10.00
N VAL A 237 -5.81 -15.46 10.50
CA VAL A 237 -5.08 -15.18 11.76
C VAL A 237 -4.31 -13.86 11.67
N LEU A 238 -3.65 -13.58 10.55
CA LEU A 238 -2.96 -12.30 10.32
C LEU A 238 -3.94 -11.11 10.30
N LEU A 239 -5.13 -11.26 9.73
CA LEU A 239 -6.17 -10.23 9.77
C LEU A 239 -6.66 -9.95 11.19
N VAL A 240 -6.83 -11.00 12.01
CA VAL A 240 -7.19 -10.86 13.43
C VAL A 240 -6.07 -10.18 14.22
N GLN A 241 -4.82 -10.58 14.01
CA GLN A 241 -3.67 -9.97 14.68
C GLN A 241 -3.48 -8.50 14.29
N TYR A 242 -3.79 -8.14 13.04
CA TYR A 242 -3.81 -6.74 12.61
C TYR A 242 -4.86 -5.93 13.38
N ARG A 243 -6.08 -6.46 13.58
CA ARG A 243 -7.10 -5.80 14.41
C ARG A 243 -6.66 -5.63 15.86
N ARG A 244 -5.87 -6.57 16.38
CA ARG A 244 -5.24 -6.49 17.71
C ARG A 244 -3.98 -5.60 17.73
N LYS A 245 -3.69 -4.86 16.65
CA LYS A 245 -2.53 -3.96 16.47
C LYS A 245 -1.15 -4.65 16.61
N LYS A 246 -1.08 -5.98 16.50
CA LYS A 246 0.17 -6.77 16.64
C LYS A 246 0.97 -6.91 15.34
N VAL A 247 0.38 -6.52 14.20
CA VAL A 247 0.88 -6.83 12.86
C VAL A 247 0.87 -5.57 12.00
N SER A 248 1.85 -5.45 11.09
CA SER A 248 1.98 -4.27 10.24
C SER A 248 0.91 -4.22 9.15
N SER A 249 0.60 -3.03 8.63
CA SER A 249 -0.38 -2.88 7.55
C SER A 249 0.11 -3.48 6.22
N ALA A 250 1.41 -3.75 6.07
CA ALA A 250 1.95 -4.46 4.91
C ALA A 250 1.65 -5.96 5.00
N GLN A 251 1.88 -6.57 6.17
CA GLN A 251 1.57 -7.98 6.44
C GLN A 251 0.07 -8.27 6.28
N GLN A 252 -0.79 -7.35 6.73
CA GLN A 252 -2.23 -7.46 6.50
C GLN A 252 -2.61 -7.44 5.02
N LYS A 253 -1.99 -6.55 4.23
CA LYS A 253 -2.28 -6.47 2.78
C LYS A 253 -1.84 -7.73 2.05
N LEU A 254 -0.72 -8.33 2.47
CA LEU A 254 -0.31 -9.63 1.93
C LEU A 254 -1.36 -10.69 2.26
N ALA A 255 -1.83 -10.78 3.50
CA ALA A 255 -2.87 -11.74 3.88
C ALA A 255 -4.17 -11.56 3.06
N ILE A 256 -4.60 -10.32 2.82
CA ILE A 256 -5.75 -10.03 1.94
C ILE A 256 -5.45 -10.48 0.50
N ALA A 257 -4.25 -10.20 0.00
CA ALA A 257 -3.86 -10.59 -1.35
C ALA A 257 -3.80 -12.11 -1.52
N THR A 258 -3.32 -12.84 -0.52
CA THR A 258 -3.37 -14.31 -0.48
C THR A 258 -4.81 -14.81 -0.51
N LEU A 259 -5.67 -14.35 0.40
CA LEU A 259 -7.11 -14.72 0.42
C LEU A 259 -7.81 -14.48 -0.92
N VAL A 260 -7.61 -13.31 -1.51
CA VAL A 260 -8.20 -12.95 -2.81
C VAL A 260 -7.59 -13.77 -3.94
N GLY A 261 -6.27 -13.99 -3.93
CA GLY A 261 -5.55 -14.78 -4.91
C GLY A 261 -6.01 -16.24 -4.92
N THR A 262 -5.93 -16.90 -3.77
CA THR A 262 -6.38 -18.29 -3.57
C THR A 262 -7.86 -18.43 -3.97
N GLY A 263 -8.71 -17.48 -3.57
CA GLY A 263 -10.13 -17.47 -3.96
C GLY A 263 -10.35 -17.33 -5.47
N LEU A 264 -9.70 -16.38 -6.12
CA LEU A 264 -9.82 -16.16 -7.56
C LEU A 264 -9.33 -17.37 -8.37
N ILE A 265 -8.25 -18.01 -7.94
CA ILE A 265 -7.72 -19.20 -8.59
C ILE A 265 -8.67 -20.37 -8.38
N PHE A 266 -9.15 -20.61 -7.16
CA PHE A 266 -10.10 -21.68 -6.88
C PHE A 266 -11.38 -21.56 -7.73
N TYR A 267 -12.03 -20.39 -7.69
CA TYR A 267 -13.25 -20.16 -8.48
C TYR A 267 -12.98 -20.07 -9.97
N GLY A 268 -11.84 -19.50 -10.39
CA GLY A 268 -11.43 -19.43 -11.79
C GLY A 268 -11.23 -20.81 -12.40
N THR A 269 -10.57 -21.72 -11.67
CA THR A 269 -10.39 -23.12 -12.08
C THR A 269 -11.72 -23.84 -12.14
N MET A 270 -12.58 -23.68 -11.12
CA MET A 270 -13.92 -24.30 -11.11
C MET A 270 -14.78 -23.86 -12.30
N ILE A 271 -14.84 -22.54 -12.57
CA ILE A 271 -15.61 -21.99 -13.69
C ILE A 271 -14.97 -22.37 -15.03
N GLY A 272 -13.65 -22.34 -15.13
CA GLY A 272 -12.90 -22.67 -16.35
C GLY A 272 -13.09 -24.13 -16.74
N VAL A 273 -12.95 -25.07 -15.79
CA VAL A 273 -13.15 -26.50 -16.02
C VAL A 273 -14.62 -26.80 -16.34
N ALA A 274 -15.57 -26.29 -15.55
CA ALA A 274 -17.00 -26.50 -15.78
C ALA A 274 -17.49 -25.90 -17.11
N GLY A 275 -17.02 -24.69 -17.44
CA GLY A 275 -17.32 -24.00 -18.68
C GLY A 275 -16.76 -24.74 -19.89
N LEU A 276 -15.49 -25.13 -19.86
CA LEU A 276 -14.87 -25.88 -20.95
C LEU A 276 -15.53 -27.25 -21.16
N ALA A 277 -15.87 -27.94 -20.07
CA ALA A 277 -16.62 -29.20 -20.12
C ALA A 277 -17.99 -29.02 -20.77
N SER A 278 -18.72 -27.96 -20.40
CA SER A 278 -20.06 -27.66 -20.95
C SER A 278 -20.01 -27.29 -22.45
N PHE A 279 -19.06 -26.42 -22.84
CA PHE A 279 -18.87 -26.02 -24.24
C PHE A 279 -18.43 -27.19 -25.13
N ARG A 280 -17.50 -28.02 -24.65
CA ARG A 280 -17.01 -29.18 -25.41
C ARG A 280 -18.03 -30.32 -25.44
N ALA A 281 -18.78 -30.54 -24.38
CA ALA A 281 -19.88 -31.53 -24.39
C ALA A 281 -21.01 -31.12 -25.35
N ALA A 282 -21.24 -29.82 -25.55
CA ALA A 282 -22.15 -29.32 -26.57
C ALA A 282 -21.61 -29.50 -28.01
N ALA A 283 -20.28 -29.52 -28.18
CA ALA A 283 -19.62 -29.61 -29.49
C ALA A 283 -19.21 -31.03 -29.92
N VAL A 284 -18.96 -31.94 -28.96
CA VAL A 284 -18.43 -33.29 -29.20
C VAL A 284 -19.23 -34.32 -28.40
N LYS A 285 -19.76 -35.35 -29.07
CA LYS A 285 -20.34 -36.53 -28.41
C LYS A 285 -19.22 -37.48 -27.98
N GLY A 286 -18.72 -37.31 -26.76
CA GLY A 286 -17.70 -38.17 -26.17
C GLY A 286 -17.16 -37.62 -24.84
N PRO A 287 -16.36 -38.41 -24.09
CA PRO A 287 -15.72 -37.94 -22.86
C PRO A 287 -14.79 -36.75 -23.19
N VAL A 288 -15.05 -35.62 -22.56
CA VAL A 288 -14.27 -34.39 -22.75
C VAL A 288 -12.99 -34.48 -21.94
N ASP A 289 -11.84 -34.41 -22.62
CA ASP A 289 -10.57 -34.28 -21.93
C ASP A 289 -10.42 -32.87 -21.33
N ILE A 290 -10.37 -32.82 -20.00
CA ILE A 290 -10.24 -31.60 -19.17
C ILE A 290 -8.82 -31.40 -18.64
N GLN A 291 -7.90 -32.36 -18.85
CA GLN A 291 -6.50 -32.26 -18.44
C GLN A 291 -5.80 -30.95 -18.85
N PRO A 292 -5.96 -30.42 -20.08
CA PRO A 292 -5.25 -29.20 -20.46
C PRO A 292 -5.70 -27.98 -19.66
N ALA A 293 -6.98 -27.88 -19.30
CA ALA A 293 -7.47 -26.76 -18.48
C ALA A 293 -6.98 -26.84 -17.03
N VAL A 294 -6.83 -28.04 -16.48
CA VAL A 294 -6.29 -28.25 -15.14
C VAL A 294 -4.81 -27.87 -15.09
N ARG A 295 -4.00 -28.25 -16.09
CA ARG A 295 -2.59 -27.86 -16.17
C ARG A 295 -2.39 -26.34 -16.23
N VAL A 296 -3.19 -25.65 -17.04
CA VAL A 296 -3.16 -24.18 -17.13
C VAL A 296 -3.45 -23.54 -15.77
N ALA A 297 -4.44 -24.05 -15.05
CA ALA A 297 -4.78 -23.55 -13.73
C ALA A 297 -3.66 -23.79 -12.70
N GLU A 298 -2.99 -24.95 -12.75
CA GLU A 298 -1.85 -25.25 -11.88
C GLU A 298 -0.65 -24.32 -12.16
N GLU A 299 -0.33 -24.06 -13.42
CA GLU A 299 0.75 -23.14 -13.81
C GLU A 299 0.45 -21.69 -13.37
N ILE A 300 -0.80 -21.24 -13.50
CA ILE A 300 -1.24 -19.94 -12.98
C ILE A 300 -1.09 -19.91 -11.45
N ASN A 301 -1.46 -20.98 -10.76
CA ASN A 301 -1.39 -21.04 -9.30
C ASN A 301 0.05 -20.87 -8.81
N ILE A 302 1.00 -21.60 -9.41
CA ILE A 302 2.45 -21.48 -9.10
C ILE A 302 2.93 -20.04 -9.29
N GLY A 303 2.56 -19.40 -10.40
CA GLY A 303 2.96 -18.03 -10.68
C GLY A 303 2.45 -17.04 -9.63
N VAL A 304 1.19 -17.18 -9.23
CA VAL A 304 0.57 -16.29 -8.22
C VAL A 304 1.14 -16.54 -6.83
N THR A 305 1.28 -17.80 -6.40
CA THR A 305 1.81 -18.14 -5.08
C THR A 305 3.28 -17.74 -4.94
N LEU A 306 4.11 -17.93 -5.97
CA LEU A 306 5.48 -17.42 -6.01
C LEU A 306 5.54 -15.89 -5.95
N ALA A 307 4.70 -15.20 -6.72
CA ALA A 307 4.67 -13.74 -6.69
C ALA A 307 4.29 -13.22 -5.30
N LEU A 308 3.30 -13.83 -4.65
CA LEU A 308 2.90 -13.50 -3.28
C LEU A 308 4.03 -13.80 -2.28
N GLY A 309 4.71 -14.95 -2.43
CA GLY A 309 5.88 -15.31 -1.63
C GLY A 309 7.02 -14.29 -1.76
N LEU A 310 7.36 -13.88 -2.98
CA LEU A 310 8.39 -12.86 -3.24
C LEU A 310 8.01 -11.48 -2.66
N VAL A 311 6.74 -11.07 -2.77
CA VAL A 311 6.23 -9.84 -2.14
C VAL A 311 6.35 -9.94 -0.61
N GLY A 312 5.99 -11.09 -0.02
CA GLY A 312 6.14 -11.33 1.41
C GLY A 312 7.60 -11.27 1.88
N LEU A 313 8.51 -11.83 1.10
CA LEU A 313 9.95 -11.78 1.36
C LEU A 313 10.47 -10.34 1.26
N ALA A 314 10.05 -9.56 0.26
CA ALA A 314 10.40 -8.14 0.14
C ALA A 314 9.91 -7.33 1.36
N ILE A 315 8.69 -7.59 1.84
CA ILE A 315 8.17 -6.97 3.07
C ILE A 315 9.08 -7.28 4.26
N LEU A 316 9.54 -8.53 4.40
CA LEU A 316 10.43 -8.96 5.49
C LEU A 316 11.79 -8.25 5.46
N PHE A 317 12.40 -8.11 4.29
CA PHE A 317 13.68 -7.40 4.14
C PHE A 317 13.56 -5.90 4.42
N LEU A 318 12.44 -5.28 4.03
CA LEU A 318 12.21 -3.85 4.25
C LEU A 318 11.95 -3.53 5.72
N ASP A 319 11.23 -4.38 6.44
CA ASP A 319 10.98 -4.22 7.88
C ASP A 319 12.30 -4.32 8.68
N ARG A 320 13.21 -5.20 8.24
CA ARG A 320 14.57 -5.32 8.80
C ARG A 320 15.39 -4.06 8.57
N LYS A 321 15.33 -3.47 7.37
CA LYS A 321 16.08 -2.24 7.05
C LYS A 321 15.58 -1.03 7.86
N THR A 322 14.25 -0.88 8.01
CA THR A 322 13.68 0.20 8.83
C THR A 322 13.98 0.09 10.32
N SER A 323 14.35 -1.10 10.81
CA SER A 323 14.75 -1.30 12.21
C SER A 323 16.22 -0.96 12.45
N GLN A 324 17.03 -0.82 11.39
CA GLN A 324 18.47 -0.54 11.46
C GLN A 324 18.83 0.92 11.16
N GLU A 325 17.93 1.69 10.57
CA GLU A 325 18.17 3.10 10.20
C GLU A 325 17.68 4.02 11.34
N PRO A 326 18.57 4.70 12.09
CA PRO A 326 18.13 5.75 13.01
C PRO A 326 17.45 6.87 12.21
N PRO A 327 16.45 7.57 12.78
CA PRO A 327 15.75 8.63 12.06
C PRO A 327 16.74 9.70 11.63
N SER A 328 16.99 9.80 10.33
CA SER A 328 17.78 10.89 9.77
C SER A 328 16.95 12.17 9.87
N ILE A 329 17.36 13.02 10.80
CA ILE A 329 16.96 14.43 10.82
C ILE A 329 17.68 15.04 9.63
N ILE A 330 16.93 15.29 8.55
CA ILE A 330 17.42 16.13 7.47
C ILE A 330 17.36 17.56 8.01
N PRO A 331 18.48 18.30 8.02
CA PRO A 331 18.54 19.66 8.56
C PRO A 331 17.65 20.64 7.79
#